data_AF-A0A1G4BIZ9-F1
#
_entry.id   AF-A0A1G4BIZ9-F1
#
_cell.length_a   1.000
_cell.length_b   1.000
_cell.length_c   1.000
_cell.angle_alpha   90.00
_cell.angle_beta   90.00
_cell.angle_gamma   90.00
#
_symmetry.space_group_name_H-M   'P 1'
#
loop_
_entity.id
_entity.type
_entity.pdbx_description
1 polymer ?
#
loop_
_entity_poly.entity_id
_entity_poly.type
_entity_poly.pdbx_seq_one_letter_code
_entity_poly.pdbx_strand_id
1 'polypeptide(L)'
;MDTTVDFSPYRADGKLYGFVCVVTGAAQPVGRAIIEELAAHGAASIYACDKTASDETFKSLVAKVHQDYPNSKIIPYPFNVGKEEETLVLIDELLNAFGRLDIWVSSAGLLGPPSINETTPADLQRCFEAHSMAPFFALKYAPPAMAKLTEKQSYPNAAPKSQKYGSIIVISSVASTYGGCWGPCYTMAAHAALGVVKAGVAVLKGSGVRINCISPGQIDIGLDLNGVDMKGMNSQFPPAILQGKEASEASVGLERPGSPQEVARVAGFLASGFSSYITGANLVVDGGSSTSRGTTGHTGNVRPIRALNVMNIRLTHHPRFLISQPHLFTPSSTPFSSLTLKMGFTPEIFDIAIESQATETAKKYGLTPAEVTELHQRATAAKATAYCPYSQFRVGSTLLSKDGQFTSGANVENASYPVGTCAERVAFGKAITEGIRGFKAVAVATDIEAPCSPCGMCRQFIREFVDLETPILMFNKDGKYVVMRLEALLPLSFGPEYLPPPDVLEKARAGRV
;
A
#
# COMPACT_ATOMS: atom_id res chain seq x y z
N MET A 1 9.20 10.36 -42.12
CA MET A 1 8.16 9.59 -41.42
C MET A 1 6.91 10.43 -41.46
N ASP A 2 5.87 9.93 -42.10
CA ASP A 2 4.58 10.60 -42.26
C ASP A 2 3.91 10.75 -40.88
N THR A 3 3.68 11.98 -40.43
CA THR A 3 3.16 12.32 -39.10
C THR A 3 1.63 12.37 -39.05
N THR A 4 0.94 11.73 -39.99
CA THR A 4 -0.52 11.77 -40.13
C THR A 4 -1.25 10.56 -39.52
N VAL A 5 -0.52 9.60 -38.93
CA VAL A 5 -1.14 8.46 -38.26
C VAL A 5 -1.33 8.80 -36.78
N ASP A 6 -2.50 9.35 -36.47
CA ASP A 6 -2.99 9.49 -35.09
C ASP A 6 -2.94 8.10 -34.44
N PHE A 7 -1.97 7.86 -33.56
CA PHE A 7 -1.65 6.55 -32.99
C PHE A 7 -2.76 5.99 -32.07
N SER A 8 -3.81 6.78 -31.85
CA SER A 8 -4.92 6.48 -30.98
C SER A 8 -6.16 6.12 -31.81
N PRO A 9 -6.71 4.89 -31.68
CA PRO A 9 -8.02 4.55 -32.26
C PRO A 9 -9.18 5.30 -31.59
N TYR A 10 -8.89 6.05 -30.51
CA TYR A 10 -9.82 6.93 -29.84
C TYR A 10 -9.76 8.34 -30.40
N ARG A 11 -10.91 9.00 -30.43
CA ARG A 11 -11.04 10.38 -30.90
C ARG A 11 -10.26 11.35 -30.00
N ALA A 12 -9.61 12.33 -30.63
CA ALA A 12 -8.87 13.40 -29.94
C ALA A 12 -9.76 14.33 -29.10
N ASP A 13 -11.08 14.35 -29.35
CA ASP A 13 -12.06 15.16 -28.59
C ASP A 13 -12.55 14.45 -27.31
N GLY A 14 -12.08 13.23 -27.04
CA GLY A 14 -12.49 12.43 -25.88
C GLY A 14 -13.94 11.93 -25.91
N LYS A 15 -14.66 12.11 -27.03
CA LYS A 15 -16.04 11.62 -27.18
C LYS A 15 -16.07 10.12 -27.45
N LEU A 16 -17.12 9.48 -26.94
CA LEU A 16 -17.32 8.03 -26.99
C LEU A 16 -18.40 7.63 -28.01
N TYR A 17 -18.56 8.42 -29.08
CA TYR A 17 -19.59 8.16 -30.09
C TYR A 17 -19.43 6.77 -30.71
N GLY A 18 -20.52 6.01 -30.69
CA GLY A 18 -20.58 4.65 -31.21
C GLY A 18 -20.02 3.59 -30.27
N PHE A 19 -19.56 3.97 -29.07
CA PHE A 19 -18.99 3.02 -28.14
C PHE A 19 -20.08 2.25 -27.39
N VAL A 20 -19.81 0.96 -27.20
CA VAL A 20 -20.62 0.06 -26.38
C VAL A 20 -19.88 -0.19 -25.06
N CYS A 21 -20.53 0.16 -23.96
CA CYS A 21 -19.97 0.15 -22.62
C CYS A 21 -20.70 -0.86 -21.74
N VAL A 22 -19.96 -1.50 -20.82
CA VAL A 22 -20.50 -2.29 -19.72
C VAL A 22 -20.10 -1.62 -18.41
N VAL A 23 -21.04 -1.45 -17.48
CA VAL A 23 -20.79 -0.95 -16.12
C VAL A 23 -21.41 -1.92 -15.12
N THR A 24 -20.59 -2.64 -14.36
CA THR A 24 -21.06 -3.52 -13.27
C THR A 24 -21.14 -2.77 -11.95
N GLY A 25 -22.06 -3.19 -11.07
CA GLY A 25 -22.36 -2.45 -9.84
C GLY A 25 -23.12 -1.16 -10.14
N ALA A 26 -23.92 -1.17 -11.19
CA ALA A 26 -24.63 0.00 -11.70
C ALA A 26 -25.68 0.56 -10.72
N ALA A 27 -26.14 -0.23 -9.74
CA ALA A 27 -27.02 0.30 -8.69
C ALA A 27 -26.26 1.08 -7.61
N GLN A 28 -24.93 0.95 -7.52
CA GLN A 28 -24.11 1.64 -6.52
C GLN A 28 -23.86 3.10 -6.93
N PRO A 29 -23.70 4.04 -5.98
CA PRO A 29 -23.59 5.47 -6.28
C PRO A 29 -22.49 5.83 -7.30
N VAL A 30 -21.31 5.20 -7.22
CA VAL A 30 -20.24 5.42 -8.22
C VAL A 30 -20.59 4.80 -9.56
N GLY A 31 -21.19 3.61 -9.60
CA GLY A 31 -21.66 2.99 -10.85
C GLY A 31 -22.68 3.88 -11.58
N ARG A 32 -23.65 4.45 -10.85
CA ARG A 32 -24.64 5.40 -11.40
C ARG A 32 -23.98 6.64 -11.99
N ALA A 33 -23.03 7.23 -11.25
CA ALA A 33 -22.30 8.41 -11.72
C ALA A 33 -21.44 8.10 -12.96
N ILE A 34 -20.85 6.90 -13.04
CA ILE A 34 -20.09 6.46 -14.23
C ILE A 34 -21.01 6.31 -15.44
N ILE A 35 -22.23 5.80 -15.28
CA ILE A 35 -23.21 5.72 -16.37
C ILE A 35 -23.55 7.12 -16.88
N GLU A 36 -23.82 8.07 -15.98
CA GLU A 36 -24.07 9.48 -16.33
C GLU A 36 -22.87 10.09 -17.08
N GLU A 37 -21.64 9.86 -16.62
CA GLU A 37 -20.43 10.39 -17.24
C GLU A 37 -20.18 9.80 -18.64
N LEU A 38 -20.31 8.47 -18.80
CA LEU A 38 -20.16 7.82 -20.11
C LEU A 38 -21.23 8.32 -21.10
N ALA A 39 -22.46 8.55 -20.63
CA ALA A 39 -23.52 9.14 -21.43
C ALA A 39 -23.22 10.59 -21.83
N ALA A 40 -22.64 11.39 -20.93
CA ALA A 40 -22.20 12.77 -21.21
C ALA A 40 -21.07 12.84 -22.25
N HIS A 41 -20.20 11.83 -22.26
CA HIS A 41 -19.19 11.64 -23.29
C HIS A 41 -19.77 11.12 -24.62
N GLY A 42 -21.05 10.76 -24.68
CA GLY A 42 -21.77 10.36 -25.89
C GLY A 42 -21.67 8.87 -26.23
N ALA A 43 -21.45 8.00 -25.25
CA ALA A 43 -21.48 6.55 -25.45
C ALA A 43 -22.82 6.11 -26.05
N ALA A 44 -22.78 5.33 -27.13
CA ALA A 44 -23.99 4.97 -27.88
C ALA A 44 -24.88 4.01 -27.09
N SER A 45 -24.29 3.05 -26.38
CA SER A 45 -25.04 2.11 -25.54
C SER A 45 -24.26 1.71 -24.30
N ILE A 46 -24.95 1.71 -23.16
CA ILE A 46 -24.37 1.39 -21.85
C ILE A 46 -25.21 0.29 -21.20
N TYR A 47 -24.63 -0.89 -21.06
CA TYR A 47 -25.18 -1.98 -20.27
C TYR A 47 -24.94 -1.68 -18.79
N ALA A 48 -26.03 -1.39 -18.09
CA ALA A 48 -26.03 -1.08 -16.67
C ALA A 48 -26.34 -2.36 -15.89
N CYS A 49 -25.27 -3.04 -15.46
CA CYS A 49 -25.30 -4.39 -14.93
C CYS A 49 -25.40 -4.41 -13.40
N ASP A 50 -26.50 -4.95 -12.88
CA ASP A 50 -26.72 -5.12 -11.45
C ASP A 50 -27.78 -6.20 -11.19
N LYS A 51 -27.77 -6.84 -10.01
CA LYS A 51 -28.81 -7.81 -9.62
C LYS A 51 -30.19 -7.14 -9.52
N THR A 52 -30.20 -5.84 -9.22
CA THR A 52 -31.41 -5.02 -9.04
C THR A 52 -31.81 -4.24 -10.29
N ALA A 53 -31.31 -4.62 -11.48
CA ALA A 53 -31.58 -3.90 -12.73
C ALA A 53 -33.08 -3.76 -13.08
N SER A 54 -33.94 -4.61 -12.49
CA SER A 54 -35.40 -4.57 -12.66
C SER A 54 -36.13 -3.60 -11.71
N ASP A 55 -35.43 -3.01 -10.74
CA ASP A 55 -36.04 -2.21 -9.67
C ASP A 55 -36.44 -0.80 -10.14
N GLU A 56 -37.46 -0.21 -9.49
CA GLU A 56 -37.96 1.14 -9.81
C GLU A 56 -36.88 2.24 -9.70
N THR A 57 -35.95 2.09 -8.76
CA THR A 57 -34.79 2.98 -8.59
C THR A 57 -33.86 2.99 -9.81
N PHE A 58 -33.84 1.89 -10.56
CA PHE A 58 -33.04 1.76 -11.78
C PHE A 58 -33.76 2.40 -12.97
N LYS A 59 -35.10 2.29 -13.02
CA LYS A 59 -35.93 2.96 -14.03
C LYS A 59 -35.80 4.48 -13.95
N SER A 60 -35.74 5.05 -12.75
CA SER A 60 -35.57 6.50 -12.58
C SER A 60 -34.21 7.00 -13.06
N LEU A 61 -33.13 6.25 -12.83
CA LEU A 61 -31.81 6.53 -13.39
C LEU A 61 -31.84 6.53 -14.92
N VAL A 62 -32.42 5.49 -15.52
CA VAL A 62 -32.54 5.38 -17.00
C VAL A 62 -33.33 6.55 -17.57
N ALA A 63 -34.46 6.91 -16.96
CA ALA A 63 -35.29 8.03 -17.40
C ALA A 63 -34.53 9.37 -17.33
N LYS A 64 -33.82 9.62 -16.23
CA LYS A 64 -33.00 10.82 -16.04
C LYS A 64 -31.89 10.91 -17.09
N VAL A 65 -31.12 9.83 -17.27
CA VAL A 65 -30.01 9.80 -18.24
C VAL A 65 -30.54 9.95 -19.67
N HIS A 66 -31.69 9.37 -19.99
CA HIS A 66 -32.31 9.55 -21.30
C HIS A 66 -32.79 10.99 -21.54
N GLN A 67 -33.30 11.66 -20.50
CA GLN A 67 -33.68 13.07 -20.57
C GLN A 67 -32.47 13.98 -20.81
N ASP A 68 -31.37 13.77 -20.07
CA ASP A 68 -30.17 14.61 -20.16
C ASP A 68 -29.32 14.29 -21.41
N TYR A 69 -29.31 13.01 -21.83
CA TYR A 69 -28.48 12.47 -22.91
C TYR A 69 -29.27 11.55 -23.85
N PRO A 70 -30.18 12.10 -24.68
CA PRO A 70 -31.13 11.31 -25.48
C PRO A 70 -30.47 10.39 -26.53
N ASN A 71 -29.22 10.67 -26.89
CA ASN A 71 -28.46 9.89 -27.86
C ASN A 71 -27.71 8.69 -27.26
N SER A 72 -27.80 8.49 -25.94
CA SER A 72 -27.13 7.42 -25.21
C SER A 72 -28.19 6.43 -24.72
N LYS A 73 -28.13 5.18 -25.18
CA LYS A 73 -29.09 4.14 -24.78
C LYS A 73 -28.61 3.42 -23.52
N ILE A 74 -29.36 3.51 -22.43
CA ILE A 74 -29.08 2.73 -21.21
C ILE A 74 -29.88 1.43 -21.26
N ILE A 75 -29.20 0.30 -21.05
CA ILE A 75 -29.78 -1.04 -21.07
C ILE A 75 -29.62 -1.64 -19.67
N PRO A 76 -30.68 -1.66 -18.84
CA PRO A 76 -30.65 -2.38 -17.57
C PRO A 76 -30.44 -3.87 -17.83
N TYR A 77 -29.49 -4.48 -17.13
CA TYR A 77 -29.15 -5.88 -17.30
C TYR A 77 -29.00 -6.60 -15.95
N PRO A 78 -29.88 -7.56 -15.62
CA PRO A 78 -29.73 -8.40 -14.44
C PRO A 78 -28.40 -9.16 -14.49
N PHE A 79 -27.51 -8.91 -13.52
CA PHE A 79 -26.15 -9.44 -13.58
C PHE A 79 -25.55 -9.77 -12.21
N ASN A 80 -24.98 -10.95 -12.07
CA ASN A 80 -24.21 -11.39 -10.93
C ASN A 80 -22.72 -11.45 -11.25
N VAL A 81 -22.00 -10.45 -10.73
CA VAL A 81 -20.56 -10.26 -10.97
C VAL A 81 -19.66 -11.42 -10.54
N GLY A 82 -20.13 -12.30 -9.65
CA GLY A 82 -19.39 -13.46 -9.18
C GLY A 82 -19.52 -14.71 -10.07
N LYS A 83 -20.37 -14.68 -11.11
CA LYS A 83 -20.59 -15.83 -11.99
C LYS A 83 -19.97 -15.64 -13.37
N GLU A 84 -19.19 -16.63 -13.77
CA GLU A 84 -18.50 -16.64 -15.05
C GLU A 84 -19.46 -16.72 -16.22
N GLU A 85 -20.48 -17.59 -16.12
CA GLU A 85 -21.43 -17.87 -17.19
C GLU A 85 -22.22 -16.62 -17.55
N GLU A 86 -22.62 -15.82 -16.55
CA GLU A 86 -23.34 -14.57 -16.79
C GLU A 86 -22.48 -13.55 -17.55
N THR A 87 -21.16 -13.52 -17.29
CA THR A 87 -20.23 -12.68 -18.05
C THR A 87 -20.17 -13.08 -19.52
N LEU A 88 -20.11 -14.39 -19.79
CA LEU A 88 -20.06 -14.92 -21.16
C LEU A 88 -21.36 -14.63 -21.92
N VAL A 89 -22.52 -14.84 -21.29
CA VAL A 89 -23.83 -14.55 -21.88
C VAL A 89 -23.97 -13.06 -22.20
N LEU A 90 -23.59 -12.18 -21.28
CA LEU A 90 -23.60 -10.73 -21.52
C LEU A 90 -22.74 -10.33 -22.73
N ILE A 91 -21.54 -10.91 -22.83
CA ILE A 91 -20.62 -10.64 -23.96
C ILE A 91 -21.20 -11.16 -25.28
N ASP A 92 -21.84 -12.33 -25.29
CA ASP A 92 -22.48 -12.85 -26.49
C ASP A 92 -23.64 -11.95 -26.92
N GLU A 93 -24.51 -11.55 -25.99
CA GLU A 93 -25.64 -10.65 -26.26
C GLU A 93 -25.20 -9.29 -26.82
N LEU A 94 -24.19 -8.64 -26.22
CA LEU A 94 -23.71 -7.35 -26.71
C LEU A 94 -23.04 -7.47 -28.09
N LEU A 95 -22.34 -8.58 -28.36
CA LEU A 95 -21.75 -8.82 -29.68
C LEU A 95 -22.82 -9.11 -30.72
N ASN A 96 -23.88 -9.84 -30.36
CA ASN A 96 -25.01 -10.08 -31.25
C ASN A 96 -25.81 -8.79 -31.53
N ALA A 97 -25.97 -7.93 -30.53
CA ALA A 97 -26.74 -6.68 -30.67
C ALA A 97 -25.97 -5.56 -31.37
N PHE A 98 -24.66 -5.43 -31.11
CA PHE A 98 -23.87 -4.28 -31.54
C PHE A 98 -22.63 -4.63 -32.36
N GLY A 99 -22.20 -5.89 -32.36
CA GLY A 99 -21.00 -6.36 -33.04
C GLY A 99 -19.69 -5.92 -32.40
N ARG A 100 -19.73 -5.23 -31.24
CA ARG A 100 -18.55 -4.62 -30.59
C ARG A 100 -18.71 -4.48 -29.08
N LEU A 101 -17.56 -4.41 -28.41
CA LEU A 101 -17.38 -3.94 -27.04
C LEU A 101 -16.22 -2.94 -27.01
N ASP A 102 -16.32 -1.85 -26.25
CA ASP A 102 -15.27 -0.83 -26.19
C ASP A 102 -14.80 -0.51 -24.78
N ILE A 103 -15.73 -0.44 -23.82
CA ILE A 103 -15.41 -0.08 -22.43
C ILE A 103 -16.03 -1.08 -21.49
N TRP A 104 -15.25 -1.54 -20.51
CA TRP A 104 -15.75 -2.33 -19.39
C TRP A 104 -15.36 -1.66 -18.08
N VAL A 105 -16.33 -1.33 -17.25
CA VAL A 105 -16.10 -0.78 -15.91
C VAL A 105 -16.58 -1.77 -14.85
N SER A 106 -15.65 -2.24 -14.03
CA SER A 106 -15.96 -3.04 -12.84
C SER A 106 -16.07 -2.11 -11.64
N SER A 107 -17.31 -1.71 -11.30
CA SER A 107 -17.59 -0.84 -10.15
C SER A 107 -18.28 -1.56 -8.99
N ALA A 108 -18.63 -2.85 -9.12
CA ALA A 108 -19.21 -3.58 -7.99
C ALA A 108 -18.20 -3.74 -6.84
N GLY A 109 -18.61 -3.39 -5.63
CA GLY A 109 -17.78 -3.58 -4.43
C GLY A 109 -18.61 -3.75 -3.16
N LEU A 110 -18.05 -4.50 -2.20
CA LEU A 110 -18.59 -4.71 -0.86
C LEU A 110 -17.58 -4.30 0.20
N LEU A 111 -18.01 -3.63 1.27
CA LEU A 111 -17.15 -3.31 2.41
C LEU A 111 -16.79 -4.56 3.22
N GLY A 112 -17.76 -5.44 3.43
CA GLY A 112 -17.62 -6.53 4.38
C GLY A 112 -17.55 -6.06 5.84
N PRO A 113 -17.50 -7.00 6.80
CA PRO A 113 -17.54 -6.68 8.22
C PRO A 113 -16.36 -5.78 8.65
N PRO A 114 -16.58 -4.85 9.61
CA PRO A 114 -15.60 -3.83 9.98
C PRO A 114 -14.45 -4.38 10.82
N SER A 115 -14.58 -5.59 11.38
CA SER A 115 -13.60 -6.18 12.28
C SER A 115 -13.27 -7.64 11.91
N ILE A 116 -12.09 -8.10 12.32
CA ILE A 116 -11.67 -9.49 12.11
C ILE A 116 -12.57 -10.48 12.87
N ASN A 117 -13.05 -10.11 14.05
CA ASN A 117 -13.90 -10.96 14.88
C ASN A 117 -15.27 -11.23 14.24
N GLU A 118 -15.76 -10.30 13.42
CA GLU A 118 -17.04 -10.40 12.71
C GLU A 118 -16.89 -10.91 11.28
N THR A 119 -15.66 -10.97 10.76
CA THR A 119 -15.39 -11.41 9.39
C THR A 119 -15.39 -12.92 9.32
N THR A 120 -16.39 -13.50 8.64
CA THR A 120 -16.39 -14.94 8.35
C THR A 120 -15.65 -15.25 7.03
N PRO A 121 -15.20 -16.49 6.80
CA PRO A 121 -14.67 -16.91 5.50
C PRO A 121 -15.64 -16.68 4.34
N ALA A 122 -16.95 -16.81 4.57
CA ALA A 122 -17.97 -16.54 3.55
C ALA A 122 -18.09 -15.04 3.24
N ASP A 123 -17.91 -14.16 4.22
CA ASP A 123 -17.83 -12.71 3.98
C ASP A 123 -16.59 -12.36 3.16
N LEU A 124 -15.45 -12.97 3.49
CA LEU A 124 -14.21 -12.83 2.73
C LEU A 124 -14.37 -13.25 1.28
N GLN A 125 -14.92 -14.44 1.05
CA GLN A 125 -15.18 -14.95 -0.29
C GLN A 125 -16.07 -14.00 -1.09
N ARG A 126 -17.15 -13.48 -0.50
CA ARG A 126 -18.04 -12.49 -1.15
C ARG A 126 -17.35 -11.17 -1.45
N CYS A 127 -16.49 -10.65 -0.56
CA CYS A 127 -15.67 -9.46 -0.85
C CYS A 127 -14.77 -9.72 -2.08
N PHE A 128 -14.11 -10.87 -2.15
CA PHE A 128 -13.26 -11.24 -3.28
C PHE A 128 -14.06 -11.42 -4.58
N GLU A 129 -15.22 -12.05 -4.52
CA GLU A 129 -16.10 -12.19 -5.69
C GLU A 129 -16.50 -10.82 -6.27
N ALA A 130 -16.85 -9.86 -5.40
CA ALA A 130 -17.25 -8.52 -5.84
C ALA A 130 -16.06 -7.71 -6.38
N HIS A 131 -14.94 -7.68 -5.66
CA HIS A 131 -13.82 -6.78 -5.97
C HIS A 131 -12.79 -7.36 -6.95
N SER A 132 -12.55 -8.67 -6.95
CA SER A 132 -11.44 -9.27 -7.72
C SER A 132 -11.89 -10.28 -8.78
N MET A 133 -12.92 -11.10 -8.54
CA MET A 133 -13.43 -12.00 -9.58
C MET A 133 -14.10 -11.24 -10.72
N ALA A 134 -14.88 -10.21 -10.41
CA ALA A 134 -15.52 -9.36 -11.42
C ALA A 134 -14.52 -8.73 -12.42
N PRO A 135 -13.46 -8.02 -11.99
CA PRO A 135 -12.44 -7.53 -12.92
C PRO A 135 -11.58 -8.65 -13.52
N PHE A 136 -11.40 -9.79 -12.86
CA PHE A 136 -10.73 -10.94 -13.47
C PHE A 136 -11.49 -11.47 -14.67
N PHE A 137 -12.82 -11.65 -14.57
CA PHE A 137 -13.64 -12.05 -15.69
C PHE A 137 -13.64 -11.01 -16.81
N ALA A 138 -13.66 -9.72 -16.46
CA ALA A 138 -13.49 -8.64 -17.44
C ALA A 138 -12.15 -8.77 -18.18
N LEU A 139 -11.03 -8.94 -17.46
CA LEU A 139 -9.70 -9.13 -18.05
C LEU A 139 -9.63 -10.39 -18.94
N LYS A 140 -10.31 -11.47 -18.55
CA LYS A 140 -10.26 -12.74 -19.27
C LYS A 140 -11.12 -12.74 -20.55
N TYR A 141 -12.32 -12.16 -20.48
CA TYR A 141 -13.34 -12.34 -21.53
C TYR A 141 -13.65 -11.09 -22.37
N ALA A 142 -13.45 -9.89 -21.82
CA ALA A 142 -13.70 -8.65 -22.57
C ALA A 142 -12.71 -8.42 -23.73
N PRO A 143 -11.39 -8.70 -23.61
CA PRO A 143 -10.43 -8.35 -24.67
C PRO A 143 -10.70 -9.03 -26.03
N PRO A 144 -11.07 -10.33 -26.11
CA PRO A 144 -11.50 -10.94 -27.36
C PRO A 144 -12.69 -10.24 -28.02
N ALA A 145 -13.66 -9.77 -27.22
CA ALA A 145 -14.80 -8.99 -27.71
C ALA A 145 -14.39 -7.59 -28.16
N MET A 146 -13.48 -6.94 -27.42
CA MET A 146 -12.91 -5.64 -27.76
C MET A 146 -12.04 -5.67 -29.03
N ALA A 147 -11.50 -6.84 -29.38
CA ALA A 147 -10.72 -7.04 -30.61
C ALA A 147 -11.58 -7.23 -31.88
N LYS A 148 -12.91 -7.35 -31.75
CA LYS A 148 -13.81 -7.45 -32.90
C LYS A 148 -13.86 -6.13 -33.67
N LEU A 149 -13.74 -6.23 -34.99
CA LEU A 149 -13.94 -5.11 -35.90
C LEU A 149 -15.40 -5.10 -36.36
N THR A 150 -15.94 -3.92 -36.60
CA THR A 150 -17.37 -3.76 -36.84
C THR A 150 -17.59 -2.66 -37.85
N GLU A 151 -18.40 -2.93 -38.86
CA GLU A 151 -18.89 -1.88 -39.75
C GLU A 151 -19.86 -0.94 -39.01
N LYS A 152 -20.21 0.17 -39.63
CA LYS A 152 -21.18 1.09 -39.04
C LYS A 152 -22.55 0.40 -38.95
N GLN A 153 -23.06 0.28 -37.74
CA GLN A 153 -24.38 -0.30 -37.44
C GLN A 153 -25.48 0.76 -37.42
N SER A 154 -26.73 0.33 -37.21
CA SER A 154 -27.93 1.18 -37.32
C SER A 154 -28.36 1.89 -36.03
N TYR A 155 -27.64 1.72 -34.90
CA TYR A 155 -27.99 2.35 -33.63
C TYR A 155 -27.53 3.82 -33.55
N PRO A 156 -28.14 4.65 -32.67
CA PRO A 156 -27.80 6.07 -32.55
C PRO A 156 -26.31 6.31 -32.33
N ASN A 157 -25.74 7.29 -33.05
CA ASN A 157 -24.31 7.62 -33.02
C ASN A 157 -23.34 6.48 -33.34
N ALA A 158 -23.79 5.39 -33.98
CA ALA A 158 -22.92 4.29 -34.38
C ALA A 158 -21.73 4.79 -35.22
N ALA A 159 -20.55 4.29 -34.85
CA ALA A 159 -19.31 4.51 -35.57
C ALA A 159 -18.75 3.13 -35.98
N PRO A 160 -18.03 3.03 -37.11
CA PRO A 160 -17.28 1.82 -37.43
C PRO A 160 -16.13 1.62 -36.43
N LYS A 161 -15.72 0.36 -36.23
CA LYS A 161 -14.55 -0.06 -35.47
C LYS A 161 -13.54 -0.68 -36.43
N SER A 162 -12.63 0.13 -36.96
CA SER A 162 -11.62 -0.28 -37.95
C SER A 162 -10.31 -0.78 -37.32
N GLN A 163 -10.12 -0.59 -36.01
CA GLN A 163 -8.93 -1.01 -35.29
C GLN A 163 -9.31 -1.71 -33.98
N LYS A 164 -8.40 -2.55 -33.48
CA LYS A 164 -8.55 -3.26 -32.21
C LYS A 164 -8.23 -2.33 -31.04
N TYR A 165 -9.18 -2.12 -30.14
CA TYR A 165 -8.98 -1.32 -28.94
C TYR A 165 -10.04 -1.58 -27.89
N GLY A 166 -9.73 -1.21 -26.65
CA GLY A 166 -10.69 -1.21 -25.56
C GLY A 166 -10.11 -0.66 -24.27
N SER A 167 -10.99 -0.31 -23.33
CA SER A 167 -10.59 0.18 -22.01
C SER A 167 -11.30 -0.60 -20.90
N ILE A 168 -10.53 -1.25 -20.04
CA ILE A 168 -11.00 -1.92 -18.82
C ILE A 168 -10.66 -1.02 -17.64
N ILE A 169 -11.67 -0.66 -16.85
CA ILE A 169 -11.54 0.24 -15.71
C ILE A 169 -12.03 -0.50 -14.48
N VAL A 170 -11.19 -0.57 -13.46
CA VAL A 170 -11.51 -1.24 -12.19
C VAL A 170 -11.62 -0.18 -11.10
N ILE A 171 -12.77 -0.11 -10.43
CA ILE A 171 -12.94 0.73 -9.25
C ILE A 171 -12.55 -0.11 -8.03
N SER A 172 -11.50 0.31 -7.33
CA SER A 172 -11.04 -0.29 -6.08
C SER A 172 -11.24 0.72 -4.95
N SER A 173 -10.22 0.97 -4.14
CA SER A 173 -10.20 1.93 -3.05
C SER A 173 -8.76 2.28 -2.70
N VAL A 174 -8.55 3.40 -2.02
CA VAL A 174 -7.27 3.70 -1.33
C VAL A 174 -6.83 2.58 -0.37
N ALA A 175 -7.76 1.73 0.08
CA ALA A 175 -7.46 0.49 0.80
C ALA A 175 -6.55 -0.48 0.01
N SER A 176 -6.39 -0.31 -1.30
CA SER A 176 -5.44 -1.04 -2.15
C SER A 176 -3.99 -0.50 -2.09
N THR A 177 -3.80 0.63 -1.41
CA THR A 177 -2.50 1.32 -1.30
C THR A 177 -1.97 1.36 0.14
N TYR A 178 -2.87 1.39 1.13
CA TYR A 178 -2.52 1.33 2.56
C TYR A 178 -3.66 0.70 3.37
N GLY A 179 -3.36 0.28 4.61
CA GLY A 179 -4.32 -0.37 5.51
C GLY A 179 -5.11 0.59 6.42
N GLY A 180 -6.10 0.06 7.15
CA GLY A 180 -6.85 0.82 8.15
C GLY A 180 -8.01 1.67 7.60
N CYS A 181 -8.41 1.44 6.34
CA CYS A 181 -9.57 2.11 5.73
C CYS A 181 -10.91 1.50 6.18
N TRP A 182 -10.90 0.21 6.54
CA TRP A 182 -12.04 -0.56 7.03
C TRP A 182 -11.52 -1.89 7.63
N GLY A 183 -12.38 -2.90 7.72
CA GLY A 183 -12.01 -4.26 8.08
C GLY A 183 -11.03 -4.94 7.11
N PRO A 184 -10.45 -6.08 7.52
CA PRO A 184 -9.43 -6.80 6.75
C PRO A 184 -9.96 -7.33 5.40
N CYS A 185 -11.23 -7.75 5.34
CA CYS A 185 -11.91 -8.20 4.11
C CYS A 185 -11.75 -7.20 2.97
N TYR A 186 -12.08 -5.95 3.25
CA TYR A 186 -12.05 -4.86 2.29
C TYR A 186 -10.63 -4.59 1.79
N THR A 187 -9.67 -4.50 2.70
CA THR A 187 -8.28 -4.19 2.37
C THR A 187 -7.68 -5.29 1.49
N MET A 188 -7.92 -6.56 1.83
CA MET A 188 -7.46 -7.71 1.04
C MET A 188 -8.09 -7.72 -0.36
N ALA A 189 -9.41 -7.53 -0.43
CA ALA A 189 -10.14 -7.55 -1.69
C ALA A 189 -9.77 -6.37 -2.62
N ALA A 190 -9.56 -5.17 -2.05
CA ALA A 190 -9.11 -3.99 -2.79
C ALA A 190 -7.69 -4.18 -3.38
N HIS A 191 -6.77 -4.79 -2.62
CA HIS A 191 -5.44 -5.15 -3.13
C HIS A 191 -5.53 -6.21 -4.23
N ALA A 192 -6.42 -7.20 -4.09
CA ALA A 192 -6.64 -8.21 -5.12
C ALA A 192 -7.17 -7.59 -6.42
N ALA A 193 -8.10 -6.64 -6.35
CA ALA A 193 -8.60 -5.88 -7.51
C ALA A 193 -7.46 -5.14 -8.24
N LEU A 194 -6.59 -4.44 -7.49
CA LEU A 194 -5.42 -3.78 -8.05
C LEU A 194 -4.39 -4.78 -8.62
N GLY A 195 -4.29 -5.97 -8.02
CA GLY A 195 -3.49 -7.08 -8.52
C GLY A 195 -3.92 -7.54 -9.91
N VAL A 196 -5.23 -7.63 -10.18
CA VAL A 196 -5.78 -7.95 -11.51
C VAL A 196 -5.32 -6.92 -12.55
N VAL A 197 -5.38 -5.63 -12.21
CA VAL A 197 -4.93 -4.56 -13.12
C VAL A 197 -3.43 -4.68 -13.43
N LYS A 198 -2.59 -4.87 -12.40
CA LYS A 198 -1.14 -5.01 -12.57
C LYS A 198 -0.77 -6.23 -13.41
N ALA A 199 -1.39 -7.38 -13.15
CA ALA A 199 -1.19 -8.59 -13.93
C ALA A 199 -1.71 -8.44 -15.37
N GLY A 200 -2.83 -7.74 -15.54
CA GLY A 200 -3.48 -7.51 -16.82
C GLY A 200 -2.60 -6.79 -17.85
N VAL A 201 -1.66 -5.94 -17.43
CA VAL A 201 -0.74 -5.24 -18.35
C VAL A 201 0.07 -6.24 -19.19
N ALA A 202 0.62 -7.28 -18.55
CA ALA A 202 1.40 -8.30 -19.25
C ALA A 202 0.50 -9.14 -20.17
N VAL A 203 -0.72 -9.46 -19.70
CA VAL A 203 -1.71 -10.25 -20.44
C VAL A 203 -2.20 -9.54 -21.70
N LEU A 204 -2.42 -8.22 -21.63
CA LEU A 204 -2.99 -7.42 -22.71
C LEU A 204 -1.95 -6.88 -23.70
N LYS A 205 -0.66 -7.23 -23.55
CA LYS A 205 0.41 -6.74 -24.43
C LYS A 205 0.10 -7.03 -25.91
N GLY A 206 0.08 -5.98 -26.73
CA GLY A 206 -0.18 -6.09 -28.18
C GLY A 206 -1.66 -6.23 -28.57
N SER A 207 -2.59 -6.27 -27.62
CA SER A 207 -4.03 -6.38 -27.89
C SER A 207 -4.69 -5.05 -28.30
N GLY A 208 -4.06 -3.91 -27.98
CA GLY A 208 -4.67 -2.58 -28.08
C GLY A 208 -5.65 -2.24 -26.95
N VAL A 209 -5.87 -3.16 -26.00
CA VAL A 209 -6.73 -2.96 -24.83
C VAL A 209 -5.91 -2.44 -23.65
N ARG A 210 -6.41 -1.41 -22.98
CA ARG A 210 -5.84 -0.84 -21.75
C ARG A 210 -6.59 -1.34 -20.54
N ILE A 211 -5.91 -1.48 -19.40
CA ILE A 211 -6.53 -1.78 -18.12
C ILE A 211 -5.99 -0.85 -17.04
N ASN A 212 -6.86 -0.19 -16.28
CA ASN A 212 -6.45 0.75 -15.23
C ASN A 212 -7.34 0.62 -13.99
N CYS A 213 -6.81 1.07 -12.85
CA CYS A 213 -7.50 1.11 -11.58
C CYS A 213 -7.80 2.57 -11.20
N ILE A 214 -8.96 2.81 -10.60
CA ILE A 214 -9.28 4.02 -9.85
C ILE A 214 -9.43 3.63 -8.39
N SER A 215 -8.73 4.33 -7.49
CA SER A 215 -8.77 4.10 -6.05
C SER A 215 -9.34 5.31 -5.32
N PRO A 216 -10.67 5.36 -5.10
CA PRO A 216 -11.29 6.46 -4.36
C PRO A 216 -10.93 6.42 -2.87
N GLY A 217 -10.81 7.61 -2.29
CA GLY A 217 -10.68 7.84 -0.86
C GLY A 217 -12.03 7.92 -0.16
N GLN A 218 -12.19 8.95 0.66
CA GLN A 218 -13.48 9.25 1.29
C GLN A 218 -14.43 9.83 0.25
N ILE A 219 -15.48 9.08 -0.09
CA ILE A 219 -16.52 9.51 -1.04
C ILE A 219 -17.86 9.58 -0.30
N ASP A 220 -18.57 10.69 -0.45
CA ASP A 220 -19.93 10.83 0.03
C ASP A 220 -20.88 10.06 -0.90
N ILE A 221 -21.28 8.88 -0.44
CA ILE A 221 -22.20 7.99 -1.15
C ILE A 221 -23.67 8.22 -0.75
N GLY A 222 -23.98 9.28 0.02
CA GLY A 222 -25.35 9.66 0.35
C GLY A 222 -26.10 8.68 1.27
N LEU A 223 -25.37 7.87 2.03
CA LEU A 223 -25.97 6.93 3.00
C LEU A 223 -26.08 7.60 4.38
N ASP A 224 -27.31 7.67 4.92
CA ASP A 224 -27.55 8.06 6.32
C ASP A 224 -27.16 6.92 7.28
N LEU A 225 -26.69 7.28 8.48
CA LEU A 225 -26.23 6.34 9.52
C LEU A 225 -27.31 5.33 9.94
N ASN A 226 -28.58 5.71 9.84
CA ASN A 226 -29.72 4.86 10.23
C ASN A 226 -29.99 3.69 9.25
N GLY A 227 -29.41 3.73 8.04
CA GLY A 227 -29.59 2.71 7.00
C GLY A 227 -28.34 1.88 6.70
N VAL A 228 -27.25 2.06 7.45
CA VAL A 228 -25.99 1.36 7.21
C VAL A 228 -26.08 -0.05 7.78
N ASP A 229 -26.07 -1.05 6.90
CA ASP A 229 -25.71 -2.41 7.31
C ASP A 229 -24.29 -2.36 7.88
N MET A 230 -24.16 -2.52 9.20
CA MET A 230 -22.86 -2.49 9.88
C MET A 230 -21.94 -3.61 9.40
N LYS A 231 -22.46 -4.67 8.76
CA LYS A 231 -21.64 -5.67 8.06
C LYS A 231 -21.15 -5.22 6.69
N GLY A 232 -21.62 -4.09 6.16
CA GLY A 232 -21.13 -3.51 4.91
C GLY A 232 -21.37 -4.38 3.67
N MET A 233 -22.37 -5.28 3.69
CA MET A 233 -22.57 -6.24 2.59
C MET A 233 -23.41 -5.69 1.43
N ASN A 234 -23.81 -4.42 1.51
CA ASN A 234 -24.52 -3.71 0.43
C ASN A 234 -23.86 -2.38 0.06
N SER A 235 -22.74 -2.02 0.70
CA SER A 235 -22.07 -0.72 0.54
C SER A 235 -20.72 -0.86 -0.14
N GLN A 236 -20.42 0.07 -1.05
CA GLN A 236 -19.19 0.09 -1.84
C GLN A 236 -18.00 0.74 -1.10
N PHE A 237 -18.28 1.79 -0.33
CA PHE A 237 -17.31 2.59 0.42
C PHE A 237 -17.81 2.85 1.84
N PRO A 238 -16.91 3.12 2.81
CA PRO A 238 -17.32 3.53 4.14
C PRO A 238 -18.12 4.84 4.03
N PRO A 239 -19.31 4.94 4.64
CA PRO A 239 -20.06 6.19 4.65
C PRO A 239 -19.21 7.36 5.16
N ALA A 240 -19.14 8.46 4.39
CA ALA A 240 -18.41 9.66 4.79
C ALA A 240 -18.91 10.23 6.13
N ILE A 241 -20.20 10.04 6.45
CA ILE A 241 -20.80 10.47 7.72
C ILE A 241 -20.16 9.76 8.93
N LEU A 242 -19.70 8.52 8.80
CA LEU A 242 -18.99 7.81 9.88
C LEU A 242 -17.64 8.45 10.23
N GLN A 243 -17.08 9.22 9.30
CA GLN A 243 -15.81 9.91 9.50
C GLN A 243 -16.06 11.31 10.07
N GLY A 244 -17.19 11.95 9.73
CA GLY A 244 -17.58 13.26 10.26
C GLY A 244 -16.90 14.42 9.52
N LYS A 245 -17.52 15.60 9.56
CA LYS A 245 -17.04 16.80 8.88
C LYS A 245 -15.64 17.22 9.36
N GLU A 246 -15.46 17.25 10.68
CA GLU A 246 -14.17 17.60 11.31
C GLU A 246 -13.03 16.65 10.91
N ALA A 247 -13.30 15.35 10.73
CA ALA A 247 -12.25 14.43 10.30
C ALA A 247 -11.90 14.58 8.82
N SER A 248 -12.87 14.96 7.98
CA SER A 248 -12.62 15.26 6.56
C SER A 248 -11.73 16.50 6.43
N GLU A 249 -12.05 17.57 7.19
CA GLU A 249 -11.23 18.79 7.27
C GLU A 249 -9.82 18.51 7.80
N ALA A 250 -9.67 17.60 8.77
CA ALA A 250 -8.37 17.29 9.36
C ALA A 250 -7.50 16.31 8.54
N SER A 251 -8.10 15.46 7.68
CA SER A 251 -7.39 14.34 7.05
C SER A 251 -7.41 14.34 5.51
N VAL A 252 -8.29 15.10 4.88
CA VAL A 252 -8.35 15.25 3.42
C VAL A 252 -7.76 16.59 3.04
N GLY A 253 -6.82 16.62 2.10
CA GLY A 253 -6.16 17.88 1.68
C GLY A 253 -7.11 18.90 1.03
N LEU A 254 -8.22 18.45 0.46
CA LEU A 254 -9.31 19.31 -0.03
C LEU A 254 -10.38 19.60 1.03
N GLU A 255 -10.17 19.16 2.28
CA GLU A 255 -11.01 19.42 3.45
C GLU A 255 -12.48 18.98 3.33
N ARG A 256 -12.79 18.10 2.38
CA ARG A 256 -14.13 17.56 2.15
C ARG A 256 -14.08 16.14 1.58
N PRO A 257 -15.14 15.34 1.76
CA PRO A 257 -15.29 14.11 0.98
C PRO A 257 -15.44 14.43 -0.51
N GLY A 258 -15.00 13.49 -1.35
CA GLY A 258 -15.27 13.53 -2.78
C GLY A 258 -16.71 13.12 -3.08
N SER A 259 -17.19 13.44 -4.29
CA SER A 259 -18.49 12.94 -4.78
C SER A 259 -18.31 11.76 -5.75
N PRO A 260 -19.34 10.92 -5.94
CA PRO A 260 -19.32 9.86 -6.95
C PRO A 260 -19.03 10.39 -8.36
N GLN A 261 -19.49 11.60 -8.68
CA GLN A 261 -19.22 12.25 -9.96
C GLN A 261 -17.74 12.57 -10.16
N GLU A 262 -16.98 12.89 -9.10
CA GLU A 262 -15.54 13.14 -9.22
C GLU A 262 -14.79 11.85 -9.57
N VAL A 263 -15.21 10.70 -9.03
CA VAL A 263 -14.68 9.39 -9.42
C VAL A 263 -15.08 9.05 -10.86
N ALA A 264 -16.33 9.35 -11.23
CA ALA A 264 -16.85 9.07 -12.57
C ALA A 264 -16.10 9.82 -13.67
N ARG A 265 -15.75 11.10 -13.46
CA ARG A 265 -14.95 11.89 -14.40
C ARG A 265 -13.60 11.25 -14.72
N VAL A 266 -12.96 10.62 -13.73
CA VAL A 266 -11.72 9.86 -13.95
C VAL A 266 -11.98 8.60 -14.77
N ALA A 267 -13.11 7.93 -14.57
CA ALA A 267 -13.54 6.82 -15.42
C ALA A 267 -13.81 7.28 -16.87
N GLY A 268 -14.45 8.44 -17.08
CA GLY A 268 -14.62 9.06 -18.39
C GLY A 268 -13.28 9.36 -19.08
N PHE A 269 -12.32 9.93 -18.35
CA PHE A 269 -10.95 10.13 -18.83
C PHE A 269 -10.27 8.82 -19.24
N LEU A 270 -10.35 7.79 -18.40
CA LEU A 270 -9.77 6.47 -18.66
C LEU A 270 -10.47 5.71 -19.80
N ALA A 271 -11.76 5.97 -20.02
CA ALA A 271 -12.54 5.43 -21.13
C ALA A 271 -12.19 6.09 -22.47
N SER A 272 -11.84 7.37 -22.43
CA SER A 272 -11.56 8.21 -23.60
C SER A 272 -10.14 8.04 -24.17
N GLY A 273 -9.89 8.71 -25.29
CA GLY A 273 -8.56 8.80 -25.91
C GLY A 273 -7.53 9.62 -25.14
N PHE A 274 -7.96 10.42 -24.16
CA PHE A 274 -7.04 11.21 -23.33
C PHE A 274 -6.09 10.35 -22.48
N SER A 275 -6.41 9.06 -22.32
CA SER A 275 -5.60 8.09 -21.59
C SER A 275 -4.95 7.04 -22.51
N SER A 276 -4.76 7.35 -23.80
CA SER A 276 -4.23 6.42 -24.82
C SER A 276 -2.88 5.77 -24.46
N TYR A 277 -2.06 6.44 -23.65
CA TYR A 277 -0.77 5.93 -23.16
C TYR A 277 -0.77 5.52 -21.67
N ILE A 278 -1.95 5.33 -21.08
CA ILE A 278 -2.11 4.96 -19.66
C ILE A 278 -2.68 3.55 -19.59
N THR A 279 -1.88 2.60 -19.10
CA THR A 279 -2.29 1.24 -18.76
C THR A 279 -1.49 0.74 -17.55
N GLY A 280 -2.14 -0.01 -16.66
CA GLY A 280 -1.58 -0.49 -15.40
C GLY A 280 -1.56 0.52 -14.26
N ALA A 281 -2.10 1.73 -14.48
CA ALA A 281 -2.07 2.79 -13.48
C ALA A 281 -3.09 2.55 -12.36
N ASN A 282 -2.76 3.02 -11.16
CA ASN A 282 -3.73 3.23 -10.08
C ASN A 282 -3.93 4.72 -9.86
N LEU A 283 -5.02 5.27 -10.39
CA LEU A 283 -5.35 6.68 -10.20
C LEU A 283 -6.08 6.86 -8.88
N VAL A 284 -5.40 7.46 -7.91
CA VAL A 284 -5.95 7.74 -6.58
C VAL A 284 -6.82 9.00 -6.64
N VAL A 285 -8.06 8.90 -6.14
CA VAL A 285 -9.05 9.99 -6.12
C VAL A 285 -9.52 10.20 -4.68
N ASP A 286 -8.75 10.92 -3.90
CA ASP A 286 -8.87 10.94 -2.44
C ASP A 286 -8.71 12.32 -1.79
N GLY A 287 -8.77 13.38 -2.61
CA GLY A 287 -8.56 14.76 -2.18
C GLY A 287 -7.19 15.01 -1.54
N GLY A 288 -6.17 14.20 -1.86
CA GLY A 288 -4.82 14.34 -1.30
C GLY A 288 -4.63 13.70 0.07
N SER A 289 -5.64 13.00 0.61
CA SER A 289 -5.57 12.39 1.96
C SER A 289 -4.42 11.38 2.13
N SER A 290 -4.10 10.61 1.09
CA SER A 290 -2.98 9.66 1.10
C SER A 290 -1.62 10.36 1.15
N THR A 291 -1.54 11.60 0.65
CA THR A 291 -0.29 12.38 0.59
C THR A 291 -0.10 13.31 1.78
N SER A 292 -1.19 13.85 2.36
CA SER A 292 -1.17 14.84 3.45
C SER A 292 -0.95 14.23 4.84
N ARG A 293 -0.99 12.89 4.97
CA ARG A 293 -0.77 12.19 6.26
C ARG A 293 0.63 12.40 6.89
N GLY A 294 1.53 13.14 6.23
CA GLY A 294 2.83 13.54 6.78
C GLY A 294 2.97 15.03 7.16
N THR A 295 1.96 15.89 6.96
CA THR A 295 2.13 17.37 7.05
C THR A 295 1.42 18.08 8.20
N THR A 296 0.84 17.40 9.19
CA THR A 296 0.30 18.09 10.39
C THR A 296 1.38 18.33 11.45
N GLY A 297 2.40 19.10 11.06
CA GLY A 297 3.18 19.90 12.00
C GLY A 297 2.51 21.27 12.14
N HIS A 298 1.99 21.56 13.35
CA HIS A 298 1.47 22.87 13.80
C HIS A 298 0.09 23.27 13.28
N THR A 299 -0.97 22.87 13.98
CA THR A 299 -1.71 23.70 14.97
C THR A 299 -3.00 22.99 15.37
N GLY A 300 -3.26 22.86 16.68
CA GLY A 300 -4.55 22.42 17.22
C GLY A 300 -4.56 21.01 17.80
N ASN A 301 -4.86 20.91 19.09
CA ASN A 301 -5.15 19.68 19.81
C ASN A 301 -6.26 18.87 19.10
N VAL A 302 -5.89 17.85 18.32
CA VAL A 302 -6.82 16.77 17.96
C VAL A 302 -6.24 15.49 18.53
N ARG A 303 -6.90 14.98 19.57
CA ARG A 303 -6.57 13.68 20.17
C ARG A 303 -6.74 12.58 19.11
N PRO A 304 -5.90 11.54 19.08
CA PRO A 304 -6.16 10.39 18.23
C PRO A 304 -7.53 9.80 18.58
N ILE A 305 -8.36 9.59 17.56
CA ILE A 305 -9.68 8.98 17.68
C ILE A 305 -9.48 7.59 18.31
N ARG A 306 -9.93 7.42 19.56
CA ARG A 306 -10.13 6.10 20.15
C ARG A 306 -11.10 5.35 19.23
N ALA A 307 -10.75 4.12 18.88
CA ALA A 307 -11.69 3.17 18.29
C ALA A 307 -13.04 3.28 19.03
N LEU A 308 -14.10 3.59 18.29
CA LEU A 308 -15.46 3.63 18.84
C LEU A 308 -15.76 2.21 19.36
N ASN A 309 -15.69 2.04 20.68
CA ASN A 309 -16.32 0.92 21.36
C ASN A 309 -17.83 1.06 21.17
N VAL A 310 -18.38 0.38 20.17
CA VAL A 310 -19.81 0.09 20.09
C VAL A 310 -20.11 -1.02 21.10
N MET A 311 -20.17 -0.66 22.39
CA MET A 311 -20.71 -1.52 23.43
C MET A 311 -21.44 -0.65 24.44
N ASN A 312 -22.75 -0.49 24.22
CA ASN A 312 -23.70 -0.11 25.26
C ASN A 312 -25.07 -0.73 24.92
N ILE A 313 -25.19 -2.04 25.14
CA ILE A 313 -26.48 -2.68 25.40
C ILE A 313 -26.49 -3.03 26.88
N ARG A 314 -27.45 -2.42 27.59
CA ARG A 314 -27.77 -2.66 28.99
C ARG A 314 -28.07 -4.14 29.21
N LEU A 315 -27.33 -4.77 30.12
CA LEU A 315 -27.83 -5.90 30.90
C LEU A 315 -27.65 -5.60 32.38
N THR A 316 -28.73 -5.86 33.11
CA THR A 316 -29.02 -5.49 34.49
C THR A 316 -28.37 -6.42 35.52
N HIS A 317 -28.08 -5.84 36.68
CA HIS A 317 -27.94 -6.43 38.03
C HIS A 317 -26.59 -7.01 38.52
N HIS A 318 -26.00 -6.23 39.46
CA HIS A 318 -25.43 -6.59 40.77
C HIS A 318 -23.93 -6.98 40.91
N PRO A 319 -23.30 -6.77 42.10
CA PRO A 319 -22.46 -5.58 42.31
C PRO A 319 -21.04 -5.83 42.87
N ARG A 320 -20.27 -4.72 42.92
CA ARG A 320 -19.06 -4.43 43.75
C ARG A 320 -17.75 -5.10 43.33
N PHE A 321 -16.79 -4.27 42.89
CA PHE A 321 -15.64 -3.87 43.74
C PHE A 321 -15.09 -2.53 43.24
N LEU A 322 -14.87 -1.60 44.18
CA LEU A 322 -14.19 -0.32 43.96
C LEU A 322 -12.73 -0.57 43.55
N ILE A 323 -12.18 0.26 42.66
CA ILE A 323 -10.88 0.94 42.80
C ILE A 323 -10.86 2.17 41.86
N SER A 324 -10.13 3.17 42.34
CA SER A 324 -10.05 4.59 42.01
C SER A 324 -9.60 5.00 40.59
N GLN A 325 -9.95 6.26 40.31
CA GLN A 325 -9.61 7.20 39.22
C GLN A 325 -8.25 7.10 38.47
N PRO A 326 -8.16 7.75 37.27
CA PRO A 326 -7.15 7.47 36.26
C PRO A 326 -5.92 8.38 36.39
N HIS A 327 -4.73 7.79 36.37
CA HIS A 327 -3.48 8.53 36.18
C HIS A 327 -3.24 8.83 34.70
N LEU A 328 -2.97 10.10 34.42
CA LEU A 328 -2.40 10.60 33.18
C LEU A 328 -1.18 9.76 32.79
N PHE A 329 -1.13 9.30 31.55
CA PHE A 329 0.08 8.76 30.95
C PHE A 329 1.09 9.91 30.77
N THR A 330 2.05 9.98 31.69
CA THR A 330 3.37 10.55 31.43
C THR A 330 4.17 9.55 30.57
N PRO A 331 5.18 10.00 29.79
CA PRO A 331 6.01 9.08 29.04
C PRO A 331 6.82 8.27 30.05
N SER A 332 6.45 7.01 30.25
CA SER A 332 7.26 6.10 31.03
C SER A 332 8.50 5.75 30.22
N SER A 333 9.65 6.23 30.71
CA SER A 333 10.92 5.55 30.52
C SER A 333 10.71 4.11 30.96
N THR A 334 10.56 3.20 30.00
CA THR A 334 10.49 1.77 30.28
C THR A 334 11.85 1.39 30.84
N PRO A 335 11.95 0.95 32.10
CA PRO A 335 13.20 0.43 32.62
C PRO A 335 13.56 -0.81 31.80
N PHE A 336 14.86 -0.98 31.55
CA PHE A 336 15.44 -2.09 30.79
C PHE A 336 14.95 -3.49 31.24
N SER A 337 14.36 -3.61 32.44
CA SER A 337 13.83 -4.86 32.99
C SER A 337 12.67 -5.47 32.20
N SER A 338 11.95 -4.73 31.35
CA SER A 338 10.85 -5.30 30.55
C SER A 338 11.30 -5.98 29.25
N LEU A 339 12.58 -5.85 28.85
CA LEU A 339 13.16 -6.57 27.69
C LEU A 339 13.62 -8.00 28.03
N THR A 340 13.62 -8.34 29.32
CA THR A 340 14.15 -9.59 29.88
C THR A 340 13.34 -10.83 29.48
N LEU A 341 12.09 -10.68 29.03
CA LEU A 341 11.18 -11.83 28.92
C LEU A 341 11.29 -12.67 27.62
N LYS A 342 12.15 -12.31 26.65
CA LYS A 342 12.21 -13.04 25.36
C LYS A 342 13.56 -13.67 24.97
N MET A 343 14.66 -13.38 25.65
CA MET A 343 16.00 -13.81 25.18
C MET A 343 16.74 -14.81 26.09
N GLY A 344 16.21 -15.21 27.25
CA GLY A 344 16.87 -16.18 28.13
C GLY A 344 18.25 -15.76 28.67
N PHE A 345 18.69 -14.53 28.38
CA PHE A 345 19.99 -13.99 28.76
C PHE A 345 19.86 -12.48 29.03
N THR A 346 20.38 -12.04 30.16
CA THR A 346 20.48 -10.62 30.53
C THR A 346 21.88 -10.14 30.18
N PRO A 347 22.06 -9.22 29.23
CA PRO A 347 23.38 -8.71 28.90
C PRO A 347 23.96 -7.92 30.07
N GLU A 348 25.22 -8.20 30.39
CA GLU A 348 25.99 -7.47 31.38
C GLU A 348 26.24 -6.03 30.89
N ILE A 349 26.04 -5.06 31.78
CA ILE A 349 26.21 -3.64 31.49
C ILE A 349 27.49 -3.16 32.18
N PHE A 350 28.39 -2.60 31.39
CA PHE A 350 29.62 -1.98 31.83
C PHE A 350 29.51 -0.46 31.77
N ASP A 351 30.41 0.24 32.45
CA ASP A 351 30.54 1.68 32.48
C ASP A 351 31.97 2.06 32.06
N ILE A 352 32.10 2.85 31.00
CA ILE A 352 33.40 3.23 30.45
C ILE A 352 34.21 4.10 31.43
N ALA A 353 33.56 4.77 32.39
CA ALA A 353 34.22 5.56 33.41
C ALA A 353 34.93 4.70 34.47
N ILE A 354 34.61 3.40 34.55
CA ILE A 354 35.21 2.47 35.51
C ILE A 354 36.34 1.70 34.81
N GLU A 355 37.58 2.07 35.08
CA GLU A 355 38.77 1.53 34.42
C GLU A 355 38.89 0.00 34.51
N SER A 356 38.49 -0.60 35.64
CA SER A 356 38.49 -2.05 35.82
C SER A 356 37.52 -2.76 34.87
N GLN A 357 36.38 -2.16 34.56
CA GLN A 357 35.37 -2.73 33.64
C GLN A 357 35.80 -2.59 32.17
N ALA A 358 36.41 -1.46 31.80
CA ALA A 358 37.05 -1.31 30.49
C ALA A 358 38.18 -2.32 30.29
N THR A 359 38.99 -2.56 31.34
CA THR A 359 40.08 -3.55 31.33
C THR A 359 39.57 -4.98 31.23
N GLU A 360 38.47 -5.29 31.92
CA GLU A 360 37.80 -6.59 31.81
C GLU A 360 37.27 -6.85 30.41
N THR A 361 36.56 -5.86 29.83
CA THR A 361 36.09 -5.93 28.44
C THR A 361 37.25 -6.14 27.48
N ALA A 362 38.33 -5.36 27.64
CA ALA A 362 39.53 -5.46 26.84
C ALA A 362 40.10 -6.88 26.87
N LYS A 363 40.31 -7.43 28.07
CA LYS A 363 40.81 -8.80 28.26
C LYS A 363 39.89 -9.85 27.65
N LYS A 364 38.57 -9.73 27.84
CA LYS A 364 37.57 -10.71 27.39
C LYS A 364 37.45 -10.79 25.86
N TYR A 365 37.59 -9.66 25.16
CA TYR A 365 37.38 -9.57 23.72
C TYR A 365 38.66 -9.32 22.92
N GLY A 366 39.83 -9.49 23.53
CA GLY A 366 41.13 -9.36 22.86
C GLY A 366 41.47 -7.93 22.43
N LEU A 367 40.93 -6.93 23.13
CA LEU A 367 41.24 -5.51 22.94
C LEU A 367 42.20 -5.03 24.03
N THR A 368 42.75 -3.82 23.87
CA THR A 368 43.44 -3.10 24.94
C THR A 368 42.46 -2.12 25.62
N PRO A 369 42.67 -1.74 26.89
CA PRO A 369 41.81 -0.74 27.55
C PRO A 369 41.76 0.58 26.78
N ALA A 370 42.90 1.01 26.21
CA ALA A 370 43.00 2.20 25.37
C ALA A 370 42.15 2.09 24.08
N GLU A 371 42.14 0.92 23.43
CA GLU A 371 41.29 0.68 22.25
C GLU A 371 39.79 0.80 22.59
N VAL A 372 39.37 0.28 23.75
CA VAL A 372 37.96 0.36 24.21
C VAL A 372 37.56 1.83 24.46
N THR A 373 38.42 2.59 25.13
CA THR A 373 38.20 4.03 25.37
C THR A 373 38.17 4.83 24.08
N GLU A 374 39.09 4.57 23.15
CA GLU A 374 39.15 5.27 21.85
C GLU A 374 37.92 4.96 21.00
N LEU A 375 37.46 3.69 20.98
CA LEU A 375 36.21 3.29 20.33
C LEU A 375 35.00 4.05 20.86
N HIS A 376 34.88 4.17 22.18
CA HIS A 376 33.83 4.95 22.83
C HIS A 376 33.87 6.42 22.41
N GLN A 377 35.03 7.06 22.54
CA GLN A 377 35.20 8.49 22.26
C GLN A 377 34.87 8.80 20.80
N ARG A 378 35.40 8.02 19.86
CA ARG A 378 35.18 8.23 18.41
C ARG A 378 33.74 7.95 18.00
N ALA A 379 33.13 6.86 18.47
CA ALA A 379 31.73 6.57 18.16
C ALA A 379 30.80 7.66 18.72
N THR A 380 31.10 8.18 19.92
CA THR A 380 30.34 9.27 20.53
C THR A 380 30.50 10.57 19.76
N ALA A 381 31.72 10.93 19.37
CA ALA A 381 32.01 12.12 18.59
C ALA A 381 31.37 12.08 17.20
N ALA A 382 31.34 10.91 16.56
CA ALA A 382 30.76 10.73 15.23
C ALA A 382 29.28 11.13 15.17
N LYS A 383 28.51 10.99 16.26
CA LYS A 383 27.10 11.43 16.35
C LYS A 383 26.89 12.88 15.92
N ALA A 384 27.87 13.75 16.14
CA ALA A 384 27.79 15.16 15.76
C ALA A 384 27.73 15.39 14.25
N THR A 385 28.11 14.39 13.45
CA THR A 385 28.10 14.45 11.97
C THR A 385 26.87 13.79 11.34
N ALA A 386 25.94 13.30 12.15
CA ALA A 386 24.71 12.68 11.67
C ALA A 386 23.83 13.67 10.91
N TYR A 387 23.33 13.26 9.75
CA TYR A 387 22.28 13.98 9.02
C TYR A 387 20.94 13.31 9.33
N CYS A 388 20.20 13.82 10.30
CA CYS A 388 18.93 13.21 10.75
C CYS A 388 17.80 14.24 10.99
N PRO A 389 17.37 14.99 9.96
CA PRO A 389 16.38 16.05 10.12
C PRO A 389 14.99 15.56 10.52
N TYR A 390 14.66 14.28 10.27
CA TYR A 390 13.31 13.74 10.49
C TYR A 390 13.16 13.16 11.89
N SER A 391 14.04 12.22 12.28
CA SER A 391 13.93 11.58 13.61
C SER A 391 14.67 12.34 14.70
N GLN A 392 15.67 13.15 14.35
CA GLN A 392 16.63 13.75 15.28
C GLN A 392 17.41 12.70 16.11
N PHE A 393 17.36 11.42 15.73
CA PHE A 393 18.02 10.33 16.42
C PHE A 393 19.44 10.13 15.87
N ARG A 394 20.43 10.65 16.61
CA ARG A 394 21.84 10.58 16.21
C ARG A 394 22.47 9.26 16.65
N VAL A 395 23.12 8.61 15.70
CA VAL A 395 23.89 7.39 15.90
C VAL A 395 25.27 7.58 15.29
N GLY A 396 26.30 7.23 16.06
CA GLY A 396 27.68 7.21 15.61
C GLY A 396 28.23 5.79 15.70
N SER A 397 29.09 5.43 14.76
CA SER A 397 29.78 4.14 14.76
C SER A 397 31.25 4.32 14.46
N THR A 398 32.09 3.47 15.05
CA THR A 398 33.54 3.44 14.76
C THR A 398 34.02 2.00 14.66
N LEU A 399 34.83 1.73 13.65
CA LEU A 399 35.47 0.45 13.37
C LEU A 399 36.93 0.52 13.82
N LEU A 400 37.44 -0.57 14.40
CA LEU A 400 38.85 -0.78 14.64
C LEU A 400 39.35 -1.89 13.72
N SER A 401 40.33 -1.59 12.86
CA SER A 401 40.97 -2.61 12.00
C SER A 401 41.98 -3.46 12.80
N LYS A 402 42.35 -4.62 12.25
CA LYS A 402 43.41 -5.48 12.82
C LYS A 402 44.79 -4.78 12.81
N ASP A 403 44.98 -3.81 11.93
CA ASP A 403 46.18 -2.97 11.84
C ASP A 403 46.12 -1.72 12.75
N GLY A 404 45.09 -1.58 13.59
CA GLY A 404 44.96 -0.48 14.55
C GLY A 404 44.39 0.82 13.99
N GLN A 405 43.83 0.81 12.77
CA GLN A 405 43.21 1.99 12.16
C GLN A 405 41.75 2.14 12.60
N PHE A 406 41.33 3.40 12.81
CA PHE A 406 39.97 3.73 13.22
C PHE A 406 39.20 4.43 12.10
N THR A 407 38.02 3.92 11.76
CA THR A 407 37.11 4.56 10.79
C THR A 407 35.76 4.83 11.41
N SER A 408 35.30 6.09 11.38
CA SER A 408 34.03 6.50 11.97
C SER A 408 32.99 6.86 10.92
N GLY A 409 31.71 6.67 11.26
CA GLY A 409 30.55 7.04 10.45
C GLY A 409 29.36 7.43 11.32
N ALA A 410 28.41 8.14 10.73
CA ALA A 410 27.17 8.58 11.38
C ALA A 410 25.96 8.30 10.48
N ASN A 411 24.77 8.22 11.06
CA ASN A 411 23.56 7.94 10.26
C ASN A 411 23.19 9.12 9.34
N VAL A 412 22.68 8.77 8.17
CA VAL A 412 22.18 9.70 7.13
C VAL A 412 20.76 9.31 6.78
N GLU A 413 19.82 10.18 7.11
CA GLU A 413 18.41 10.04 6.77
C GLU A 413 18.11 10.58 5.38
N ASN A 414 17.01 10.09 4.82
CA ASN A 414 16.49 10.53 3.53
C ASN A 414 14.96 10.52 3.60
N ALA A 415 14.31 11.47 2.93
CA ALA A 415 12.85 11.53 2.84
C ALA A 415 12.24 10.22 2.27
N SER A 416 12.99 9.53 1.42
CA SER A 416 12.68 8.17 0.98
C SER A 416 13.25 7.16 1.97
N TYR A 417 12.40 6.71 2.89
CA TYR A 417 12.78 5.83 4.01
C TYR A 417 13.49 4.50 3.66
N PRO A 418 13.47 3.91 2.44
CA PRO A 418 14.35 2.78 2.14
C PRO A 418 15.82 3.16 1.84
N VAL A 419 16.13 4.42 1.50
CA VAL A 419 17.50 4.80 1.08
C VAL A 419 18.34 5.43 2.20
N GLY A 420 17.78 5.57 3.41
CA GLY A 420 18.54 5.99 4.59
C GLY A 420 19.65 4.99 4.96
N THR A 421 20.78 5.50 5.44
CA THR A 421 21.95 4.68 5.80
C THR A 421 22.31 4.85 7.27
N CYS A 422 22.38 3.75 8.00
CA CYS A 422 22.77 3.74 9.40
C CYS A 422 24.28 3.97 9.57
N ALA A 423 24.69 4.39 10.77
CA ALA A 423 26.07 4.77 11.06
C ALA A 423 27.10 3.67 10.77
N GLU A 424 26.77 2.42 11.06
CA GLU A 424 27.66 1.27 10.85
C GLU A 424 27.93 1.07 9.35
N ARG A 425 26.88 1.12 8.53
CA ARG A 425 27.01 1.00 7.06
C ARG A 425 27.81 2.15 6.46
N VAL A 426 27.69 3.37 7.00
CA VAL A 426 28.53 4.51 6.59
C VAL A 426 30.00 4.26 6.97
N ALA A 427 30.27 3.82 8.20
CA ALA A 427 31.63 3.55 8.68
C ALA A 427 32.32 2.45 7.86
N PHE A 428 31.63 1.35 7.59
CA PHE A 428 32.17 0.27 6.75
C PHE A 428 32.31 0.73 5.30
N GLY A 429 31.31 1.41 4.72
CA GLY A 429 31.41 1.92 3.35
C GLY A 429 32.66 2.79 3.15
N LYS A 430 32.94 3.68 4.11
CA LYS A 430 34.16 4.48 4.13
C LYS A 430 35.42 3.62 4.24
N ALA A 431 35.52 2.76 5.25
CA ALA A 431 36.71 1.92 5.45
C ALA A 431 37.02 1.04 4.23
N ILE A 432 35.99 0.42 3.67
CA ILE A 432 36.11 -0.50 2.54
C ILE A 432 36.57 0.24 1.27
N THR A 433 36.03 1.42 1.00
CA THR A 433 36.42 2.23 -0.17
C THR A 433 37.83 2.84 -0.01
N GLU A 434 38.29 3.04 1.22
CA GLU A 434 39.67 3.45 1.55
C GLU A 434 40.67 2.28 1.56
N GLY A 435 40.23 1.06 1.22
CA GLY A 435 41.10 -0.13 1.15
C GLY A 435 41.35 -0.84 2.48
N ILE A 436 40.74 -0.38 3.58
CA ILE A 436 40.88 -1.01 4.89
C ILE A 436 40.06 -2.31 4.90
N ARG A 437 40.67 -3.40 5.36
CA ARG A 437 40.04 -4.73 5.49
C ARG A 437 40.44 -5.35 6.83
N GLY A 438 39.67 -6.34 7.29
CA GLY A 438 39.95 -7.05 8.54
C GLY A 438 39.70 -6.17 9.76
N PHE A 439 38.59 -6.40 10.46
CA PHE A 439 38.19 -5.60 11.61
C PHE A 439 38.25 -6.41 12.90
N LYS A 440 38.68 -5.76 13.97
CA LYS A 440 38.86 -6.30 15.31
C LYS A 440 37.66 -6.03 16.21
N ALA A 441 37.00 -4.88 16.04
CA ALA A 441 35.83 -4.49 16.83
C ALA A 441 34.99 -3.43 16.11
N VAL A 442 33.72 -3.35 16.50
CA VAL A 442 32.78 -2.30 16.06
C VAL A 442 32.19 -1.63 17.30
N ALA A 443 32.14 -0.31 17.31
CA ALA A 443 31.47 0.47 18.34
C ALA A 443 30.27 1.22 17.74
N VAL A 444 29.20 1.34 18.52
CA VAL A 444 27.99 2.11 18.20
C VAL A 444 27.62 2.95 19.42
N ALA A 445 27.28 4.21 19.22
CA ALA A 445 26.86 5.13 20.27
C ALA A 445 25.58 5.86 19.89
N THR A 446 24.68 6.05 20.86
CA THR A 446 23.41 6.77 20.69
C THR A 446 23.21 7.84 21.78
N ASP A 447 22.10 8.57 21.71
CA ASP A 447 21.71 9.60 22.69
C ASP A 447 20.66 9.11 23.71
N ILE A 448 20.35 7.82 23.71
CA ILE A 448 19.36 7.23 24.64
C ILE A 448 20.04 6.56 25.82
N GLU A 449 19.28 6.35 26.90
CA GLU A 449 19.75 5.73 28.14
C GLU A 449 19.98 4.22 27.99
N ALA A 450 19.21 3.57 27.12
CA ALA A 450 19.35 2.17 26.77
C ALA A 450 20.42 2.00 25.66
N PRO A 451 21.45 1.14 25.83
CA PRO A 451 22.30 0.71 24.73
C PRO A 451 21.46 0.24 23.54
N CYS A 452 21.72 0.79 22.35
CA CYS A 452 20.97 0.46 21.16
C CYS A 452 21.74 -0.55 20.29
N SER A 453 21.09 -1.65 19.96
CA SER A 453 21.68 -2.64 19.04
C SER A 453 21.64 -2.16 17.60
N PRO A 454 22.64 -2.50 16.77
CA PRO A 454 22.57 -2.30 15.32
C PRO A 454 21.28 -2.89 14.74
N CYS A 455 20.69 -2.25 13.73
CA CYS A 455 19.48 -2.78 13.09
C CYS A 455 19.79 -4.07 12.30
N GLY A 456 18.75 -4.85 11.95
CA GLY A 456 18.94 -6.14 11.26
C GLY A 456 19.75 -6.04 9.96
N MET A 457 19.53 -4.97 9.19
CA MET A 457 20.29 -4.71 7.96
C MET A 457 21.78 -4.42 8.24
N CYS A 458 22.08 -3.66 9.30
CA CYS A 458 23.47 -3.43 9.71
C CYS A 458 24.14 -4.70 10.20
N ARG A 459 23.45 -5.53 11.01
CA ARG A 459 24.01 -6.81 11.46
C ARG A 459 24.38 -7.70 10.29
N GLN A 460 23.49 -7.80 9.30
CA GLN A 460 23.73 -8.57 8.08
C GLN A 460 24.85 -7.97 7.22
N PHE A 461 24.98 -6.64 7.18
CA PHE A 461 26.06 -5.97 6.47
C PHE A 461 27.42 -6.16 7.16
N ILE A 462 27.46 -6.04 8.49
CA ILE A 462 28.65 -6.28 9.31
C ILE A 462 29.15 -7.71 9.10
N ARG A 463 28.24 -8.69 9.00
CA ARG A 463 28.56 -10.11 8.77
C ARG A 463 29.41 -10.35 7.53
N GLU A 464 29.32 -9.52 6.50
CA GLU A 464 30.16 -9.64 5.30
C GLU A 464 31.64 -9.43 5.59
N PHE A 465 31.96 -8.52 6.52
CA PHE A 465 33.31 -7.96 6.66
C PHE A 465 34.05 -8.36 7.94
N VAL A 466 33.36 -9.03 8.88
CA VAL A 466 33.93 -9.40 10.17
C VAL A 466 33.61 -10.84 10.56
N ASP A 467 34.45 -11.41 11.42
CA ASP A 467 34.27 -12.76 11.96
C ASP A 467 33.05 -12.79 12.92
N LEU A 468 32.35 -13.92 13.02
CA LEU A 468 31.18 -14.10 13.90
C LEU A 468 31.46 -13.77 15.38
N GLU A 469 32.72 -13.94 15.77
CA GLU A 469 33.24 -13.68 17.11
C GLU A 469 33.54 -12.20 17.39
N THR A 470 33.47 -11.33 16.37
CA THR A 470 33.84 -9.93 16.48
C THR A 470 32.96 -9.21 17.51
N PRO A 471 33.54 -8.51 18.50
CA PRO A 471 32.79 -7.78 19.50
C PRO A 471 32.15 -6.50 18.93
N ILE A 472 30.87 -6.31 19.26
CA ILE A 472 30.10 -5.11 18.98
C ILE A 472 29.81 -4.40 20.31
N LEU A 473 30.43 -3.24 20.53
CA LEU A 473 30.29 -2.42 21.73
C LEU A 473 29.19 -1.37 21.51
N MET A 474 28.14 -1.40 22.33
CA MET A 474 26.96 -0.55 22.18
C MET A 474 26.87 0.41 23.37
N PHE A 475 27.25 1.67 23.17
CA PHE A 475 27.27 2.71 24.18
C PHE A 475 25.97 3.51 24.22
N ASN A 476 25.52 3.83 25.43
CA ASN A 476 24.42 4.75 25.70
C ASN A 476 24.93 6.21 25.84
N LYS A 477 24.03 7.14 26.15
CA LYS A 477 24.36 8.57 26.34
C LYS A 477 25.33 8.87 27.49
N ASP A 478 25.38 8.01 28.50
CA ASP A 478 26.13 8.19 29.75
C ASP A 478 27.46 7.42 29.75
N GLY A 479 27.82 6.78 28.64
CA GLY A 479 29.03 5.95 28.52
C GLY A 479 28.89 4.52 29.09
N LYS A 480 27.69 4.13 29.54
CA LYS A 480 27.39 2.73 29.85
C LYS A 480 27.19 1.94 28.58
N TYR A 481 27.60 0.68 28.57
CA TYR A 481 27.60 -0.12 27.35
C TYR A 481 27.39 -1.61 27.59
N VAL A 482 26.94 -2.24 26.52
CA VAL A 482 26.82 -3.70 26.39
C VAL A 482 27.73 -4.15 25.27
N VAL A 483 28.41 -5.28 25.46
CA VAL A 483 29.23 -5.92 24.42
C VAL A 483 28.65 -7.27 24.07
N MET A 484 28.43 -7.51 22.78
CA MET A 484 27.99 -8.81 22.25
C MET A 484 28.82 -9.19 21.03
N ARG A 485 29.06 -10.49 20.84
CA ARG A 485 29.62 -11.01 19.60
C ARG A 485 28.56 -10.92 18.49
N LEU A 486 29.00 -10.77 17.24
CA LEU A 486 28.09 -10.70 16.10
C LEU A 486 27.14 -11.91 16.02
N GLU A 487 27.63 -13.12 16.28
CA GLU A 487 26.82 -14.35 16.29
C GLU A 487 25.61 -14.29 17.23
N ALA A 488 25.75 -13.62 18.38
CA ALA A 488 24.67 -13.48 19.36
C ALA A 488 23.65 -12.41 18.93
N LEU A 489 24.09 -11.42 18.15
CA LEU A 489 23.22 -10.39 17.59
C LEU A 489 22.49 -10.86 16.32
N LEU A 490 23.07 -11.78 15.56
CA LEU A 490 22.50 -12.32 14.32
C LEU A 490 22.71 -13.84 14.25
N PRO A 491 21.95 -14.62 15.04
CA PRO A 491 22.05 -16.07 15.02
C PRO A 491 21.67 -16.62 13.64
N LEU A 492 22.36 -17.67 13.20
CA LEU A 492 22.17 -18.32 11.90
C LEU A 492 22.31 -17.35 10.70
N SER A 493 23.19 -16.35 10.82
CA SER A 493 23.42 -15.36 9.77
C SER A 493 23.90 -16.00 8.45
N PHE A 494 23.40 -15.49 7.33
CA PHE A 494 23.89 -15.87 6.00
C PHE A 494 25.17 -15.09 5.67
N GLY A 495 26.30 -15.78 5.51
CA GLY A 495 27.59 -15.21 5.14
C GLY A 495 28.10 -15.67 3.76
N PRO A 496 29.24 -15.13 3.28
CA PRO A 496 29.86 -15.52 2.01
C PRO A 496 30.07 -17.03 1.86
N GLU A 497 30.34 -17.74 2.95
CA GLU A 497 30.55 -19.18 2.96
C GLU A 497 29.30 -20.00 2.58
N TYR A 498 28.11 -19.40 2.62
CA TYR A 498 26.86 -20.03 2.21
C TYR A 498 26.54 -19.81 0.72
N LEU A 499 27.33 -19.01 0.00
CA LEU A 499 27.21 -18.85 -1.45
C LEU A 499 28.13 -19.85 -2.14
N PRO A 500 27.59 -20.92 -2.77
CA PRO A 500 28.44 -21.86 -3.50
C PRO A 500 29.09 -21.14 -4.69
N PRO A 501 30.28 -21.60 -5.12
CA PRO A 501 30.90 -21.10 -6.34
C PRO A 501 29.94 -21.14 -7.53
N PRO A 502 29.98 -20.15 -8.46
CA PRO A 502 29.05 -20.07 -9.59
C PRO A 502 28.99 -21.35 -10.42
N ASP A 503 30.12 -22.04 -10.61
CA ASP A 503 30.20 -23.29 -11.37
C ASP A 503 29.47 -24.46 -10.69
N VAL A 504 29.45 -24.48 -9.35
CA VAL A 504 28.70 -25.44 -8.55
C VAL A 504 27.19 -25.17 -8.68
N LEU A 505 26.79 -23.89 -8.63
CA LEU A 505 25.40 -23.49 -8.83
C LEU A 505 24.89 -23.80 -10.25
N GLU A 506 25.74 -23.62 -11.27
CA GLU A 506 25.41 -23.96 -12.66
C GLU A 506 25.22 -25.47 -12.85
N LYS A 507 26.13 -26.29 -12.30
CA LYS A 507 25.99 -27.75 -12.33
C LYS A 507 24.70 -28.20 -11.63
N ALA A 508 24.37 -27.59 -10.48
CA ALA A 508 23.15 -27.89 -9.75
C ALA A 508 21.88 -27.55 -10.56
N ARG A 509 21.86 -26.40 -11.22
CA ARG A 509 20.74 -26.00 -12.11
C ARG A 509 20.58 -26.90 -13.33
N ALA A 510 21.70 -27.43 -13.85
CA ALA A 510 21.70 -28.34 -14.98
C ALA A 510 21.32 -29.79 -14.62
N GLY A 511 21.04 -30.09 -13.34
CA GLY A 511 20.77 -31.45 -12.87
C GLY A 511 21.97 -32.38 -12.96
N ARG A 512 23.19 -31.82 -12.94
CA ARG A 512 24.46 -32.55 -13.11
C ARG A 512 25.25 -32.69 -11.80
N VAL A 513 24.54 -32.65 -10.66
CA VAL A 513 25.11 -32.81 -9.31
C VAL A 513 24.59 -34.09 -8.71
#